data_AF-A0A6A5VHA0-F1
#
_entry.id   AF-A0A6A5VHA0-F1
#
_cell.length_a   1.000
_cell.length_b   1.000
_cell.length_c   1.000
_cell.angle_alpha   90.00
_cell.angle_beta   90.00
_cell.angle_gamma   90.00
#
_symmetry.space_group_name_H-M   'P 1'
#
loop_
_entity.id
_entity.type
_entity.pdbx_description
1 polymer ?
#
loop_
_entity_poly.entity_id
_entity_poly.type
_entity_poly.pdbx_seq_one_letter_code
_entity_poly.pdbx_strand_id
1 'polypeptide(L)'
;MSETTKQQENKPIKFTITHYRKEGKTHEAFMKWLVEVHLPKAIPTFKKHGIIEYALFDTPAPMNKPLSEKMAGIRPTWQVADYDCIIEYIAPNPQTIDDVMGDEEWQQVLENQDE
;
A
#
# COMPACT_ATOMS: atom_id res chain seq x y z
N MET A 1 -24.04 -3.00 35.92
CA MET A 1 -23.66 -1.66 35.43
C MET A 1 -22.23 -1.44 35.92
N SER A 2 -21.17 -1.75 35.20
CA SER A 2 -20.92 -1.52 33.77
C SER A 2 -19.94 -2.57 33.25
N GLU A 3 -20.42 -3.53 32.47
CA GLU A 3 -19.57 -4.34 31.60
C GLU A 3 -19.29 -3.50 30.35
N THR A 4 -18.24 -2.68 30.37
CA THR A 4 -17.89 -1.91 29.17
C THR A 4 -16.40 -1.59 29.14
N THR A 5 -15.54 -2.59 28.97
CA THR A 5 -14.25 -2.48 28.24
C THR A 5 -13.54 -3.83 28.25
N LYS A 6 -13.82 -4.71 27.28
CA LYS A 6 -12.92 -5.84 26.90
C LYS A 6 -13.33 -6.60 25.62
N GLN A 7 -14.01 -5.95 24.67
CA GLN A 7 -14.50 -6.67 23.47
C GLN A 7 -14.41 -5.90 22.15
N GLN A 8 -13.43 -4.98 22.04
CA GLN A 8 -13.08 -4.32 20.78
C GLN A 8 -11.69 -4.74 20.27
N GLU A 9 -11.17 -5.89 20.72
CA GLU A 9 -9.81 -6.35 20.40
C GLU A 9 -9.70 -7.33 19.21
N ASN A 10 -10.79 -7.67 18.51
CA ASN A 10 -10.77 -8.83 17.59
C ASN A 10 -11.41 -8.62 16.21
N LYS A 11 -11.34 -7.40 15.65
CA LYS A 11 -11.72 -7.20 14.24
C LYS A 11 -10.50 -6.76 13.43
N PRO A 12 -10.07 -7.56 12.45
CA PRO A 12 -9.02 -7.15 11.53
C PRO A 12 -9.37 -5.82 10.87
N ILE A 13 -8.35 -4.99 10.70
CA ILE A 13 -8.43 -3.73 9.99
C ILE A 13 -7.89 -3.91 8.58
N LYS A 14 -8.52 -3.23 7.62
CA LYS A 14 -8.00 -3.08 6.26
C LYS A 14 -7.57 -1.62 6.07
N PHE A 15 -6.37 -1.41 5.57
CA PHE A 15 -5.91 -0.08 5.16
C PHE A 15 -5.29 -0.12 3.77
N THR A 16 -5.38 1.02 3.08
CA THR A 16 -4.98 1.18 1.69
C THR A 16 -4.00 2.33 1.57
N ILE A 17 -2.89 2.09 0.87
CA ILE A 17 -1.87 3.08 0.54
C ILE A 17 -1.88 3.27 -0.97
N THR A 18 -1.90 4.52 -1.41
CA THR A 18 -1.76 4.90 -2.81
C THR A 18 -0.37 5.47 -3.02
N HIS A 19 0.42 4.86 -3.90
CA HIS A 19 1.85 5.15 -4.02
C HIS A 19 2.18 5.78 -5.37
N TYR A 20 3.00 6.83 -5.34
CA TYR A 20 3.58 7.48 -6.51
C TYR A 20 5.05 7.09 -6.63
N ARG A 21 5.46 6.69 -7.83
CA ARG A 21 6.87 6.50 -8.11
C ARG A 21 7.65 7.81 -7.98
N LYS A 22 8.94 7.70 -7.70
CA LYS A 22 9.86 8.84 -7.70
C LYS A 22 9.94 9.49 -9.09
N GLU A 23 10.09 10.81 -9.11
CA GLU A 23 10.25 11.57 -10.35
C GLU A 23 11.46 11.06 -11.16
N GLY A 24 11.30 11.00 -12.49
CA GLY A 24 12.34 10.52 -13.40
C GLY A 24 12.44 9.00 -13.52
N LYS A 25 11.72 8.21 -12.71
CA LYS A 25 11.60 6.75 -12.92
C LYS A 25 10.43 6.46 -13.85
N THR A 26 10.56 5.41 -14.67
CA THR A 26 9.43 4.89 -15.44
C THR A 26 8.54 4.04 -14.55
N HIS A 27 7.25 3.95 -14.89
CA HIS A 27 6.30 3.09 -14.20
C HIS A 27 6.77 1.63 -14.15
N GLU A 28 7.22 1.10 -15.30
CA GLU A 28 7.74 -0.27 -15.40
C GLU A 28 8.95 -0.51 -14.50
N ALA A 29 9.91 0.42 -14.48
CA ALA A 29 11.09 0.29 -13.62
C ALA A 29 10.71 0.36 -12.13
N PHE A 30 9.74 1.21 -11.77
CA PHE A 30 9.21 1.30 -10.42
C PHE A 30 8.51 0.01 -10.00
N MET A 31 7.56 -0.50 -10.80
CA MET A 31 6.84 -1.73 -10.49
C MET A 31 7.78 -2.94 -10.41
N LYS A 32 8.78 -3.00 -11.30
CA LYS A 32 9.81 -4.03 -11.25
C LYS A 32 10.62 -3.97 -9.96
N TRP A 33 11.11 -2.80 -9.56
CA TRP A 33 11.81 -2.62 -8.30
C TRP A 33 10.92 -2.96 -7.09
N LEU A 34 9.67 -2.53 -7.10
CA LEU A 34 8.72 -2.77 -6.02
C LEU A 34 8.52 -4.28 -5.78
N VAL A 35 8.35 -5.04 -6.85
CA VAL A 35 8.10 -6.49 -6.80
C VAL A 35 9.37 -7.31 -6.59
N GLU A 36 10.47 -6.97 -7.26
CA GLU A 36 11.69 -7.79 -7.26
C GLU A 36 12.67 -7.42 -6.13
N VAL A 37 12.57 -6.21 -5.58
CA VAL A 37 13.54 -5.70 -4.58
C VAL A 37 12.87 -5.31 -3.27
N HIS A 38 11.87 -4.42 -3.31
CA HIS A 38 11.25 -3.91 -2.08
C HIS A 38 10.45 -4.99 -1.36
N LEU A 39 9.52 -5.65 -2.05
CA LEU A 39 8.62 -6.64 -1.43
C LEU A 39 9.35 -7.82 -0.79
N PRO A 40 10.37 -8.45 -1.43
CA PRO A 40 11.11 -9.54 -0.81
C PRO A 40 11.79 -9.15 0.51
N LYS A 41 12.21 -7.88 0.65
CA LYS A 41 12.79 -7.37 1.90
C LYS A 41 11.72 -6.99 2.94
N ALA A 42 10.54 -6.56 2.50
CA ALA A 42 9.43 -6.14 3.37
C ALA A 42 8.65 -7.32 3.99
N ILE A 43 8.43 -8.39 3.21
CA ILE A 43 7.62 -9.55 3.61
C ILE A 43 8.06 -10.19 4.93
N PRO A 44 9.36 -10.38 5.23
CA PRO A 44 9.81 -10.90 6.52
C PRO A 44 9.27 -10.08 7.71
N THR A 45 9.35 -8.76 7.64
CA THR A 45 8.84 -7.86 8.68
C THR A 45 7.33 -7.91 8.79
N PHE A 46 6.61 -7.96 7.66
CA PHE A 46 5.15 -8.12 7.66
C PHE A 46 4.72 -9.43 8.35
N LYS A 47 5.43 -10.53 8.08
CA LYS A 47 5.17 -11.82 8.73
C LYS A 47 5.51 -11.79 10.22
N LYS A 48 6.62 -11.15 10.59
CA LYS A 48 7.08 -11.00 11.98
C LYS A 48 6.02 -10.34 12.87
N HIS A 49 5.36 -9.31 12.36
CA HIS A 49 4.35 -8.53 13.11
C HIS A 49 2.90 -8.97 12.88
N GLY A 50 2.69 -9.96 12.01
CA GLY A 50 1.38 -10.60 11.84
C GLY A 50 0.43 -9.88 10.88
N ILE A 51 0.94 -9.22 9.84
CA ILE A 51 0.12 -8.82 8.69
C ILE A 51 -0.53 -10.08 8.10
N ILE A 52 -1.86 -10.04 7.97
CA ILE A 52 -2.70 -11.17 7.56
C ILE A 52 -2.69 -11.28 6.03
N GLU A 53 -2.92 -10.16 5.34
CA GLU A 53 -2.94 -10.11 3.88
C GLU A 53 -2.21 -8.87 3.38
N TYR A 54 -1.58 -9.02 2.22
CA TYR A 54 -0.97 -7.97 1.43
C TYR A 54 -1.43 -8.13 -0.01
N ALA A 55 -1.91 -7.06 -0.63
CA ALA A 55 -2.22 -7.00 -2.05
C ALA A 55 -1.59 -5.77 -2.69
N LEU A 56 -1.02 -5.96 -3.88
CA LEU A 56 -0.47 -4.90 -4.71
C LEU A 56 -1.25 -4.87 -6.03
N PHE A 57 -1.82 -3.71 -6.35
CA PHE A 57 -2.54 -3.47 -7.58
C PHE A 57 -1.76 -2.49 -8.43
N ASP A 58 -1.35 -2.94 -9.61
CA ASP A 58 -0.73 -2.11 -10.62
C ASP A 58 -1.78 -1.22 -11.30
N THR A 59 -1.44 0.04 -11.56
CA THR A 59 -2.31 1.03 -12.22
C THR A 59 -1.66 1.57 -13.50
N PRO A 60 -1.43 0.70 -14.50
CA PRO A 60 -0.63 1.06 -15.66
C PRO A 60 -1.37 2.02 -16.59
N ALA A 61 -0.64 2.98 -17.15
CA ALA A 61 -1.18 4.03 -18.01
C ALA A 61 -2.04 3.52 -19.20
N PRO A 62 -1.71 2.39 -19.88
CA PRO A 62 -2.55 1.84 -20.93
C PRO A 62 -3.98 1.46 -20.50
N MET A 63 -4.20 1.14 -19.22
CA MET A 63 -5.54 0.87 -18.69
C MET A 63 -6.21 2.14 -18.16
N ASN A 64 -5.47 3.00 -17.46
CA ASN A 64 -6.04 4.17 -16.81
C ASN A 64 -6.39 5.30 -17.78
N LYS A 65 -5.62 5.49 -18.86
CA LYS A 65 -5.87 6.56 -19.83
C LYS A 65 -7.22 6.42 -20.53
N PRO A 66 -7.58 5.27 -21.13
CA PRO A 66 -8.91 5.10 -21.74
C PRO A 66 -10.06 5.29 -20.76
N LEU A 67 -9.88 4.82 -19.51
CA LEU A 67 -10.87 5.05 -18.46
C LEU A 67 -11.01 6.55 -18.17
N SER A 68 -9.91 7.26 -17.95
CA SER A 68 -9.90 8.70 -17.69
C SER A 68 -10.57 9.50 -18.79
N GLU A 69 -10.26 9.21 -20.06
CA GLU A 69 -10.88 9.86 -21.22
C GLU A 69 -12.40 9.63 -21.25
N LYS A 70 -12.84 8.40 -20.98
CA LYS A 70 -14.26 8.06 -20.90
C LYS A 70 -14.95 8.78 -19.74
N MET A 71 -14.33 8.84 -18.56
CA MET A 71 -14.91 9.50 -17.39
C MET A 71 -15.01 11.01 -17.61
N ALA A 72 -14.02 11.63 -18.25
CA ALA A 72 -14.05 13.05 -18.60
C ALA A 72 -15.22 13.40 -19.54
N GLY A 73 -15.60 12.50 -20.45
CA GLY A 73 -16.78 12.67 -21.30
C GLY A 73 -18.13 12.62 -20.56
N ILE A 74 -18.20 11.92 -19.42
CA ILE A 74 -19.41 11.82 -18.59
C ILE A 74 -19.49 13.02 -17.62
N ARG A 75 -18.37 13.33 -16.98
CA ARG A 75 -18.28 14.41 -16.00
C ARG A 75 -16.89 15.06 -16.07
N PRO A 76 -16.74 16.19 -16.77
CA PRO A 76 -15.43 16.82 -17.00
C PRO A 76 -14.69 17.26 -15.72
N THR A 77 -15.39 17.39 -14.60
CA THR A 77 -14.80 17.75 -13.31
C THR A 77 -14.21 16.56 -12.54
N TRP A 78 -14.36 15.33 -13.05
CA TRP A 78 -13.77 14.15 -12.44
C TRP A 78 -12.34 13.92 -12.93
N GLN A 79 -11.51 13.46 -12.00
CA GLN A 79 -10.14 13.05 -12.28
C GLN A 79 -9.99 11.60 -11.84
N VAL A 80 -9.40 10.78 -12.70
CA VAL A 80 -8.94 9.44 -12.32
C VAL A 80 -7.60 9.62 -11.63
N ALA A 81 -7.46 9.05 -10.44
CA ALA A 81 -6.22 9.15 -9.70
C ALA A 81 -5.07 8.48 -10.46
N ASP A 82 -3.90 9.11 -10.44
CA ASP A 82 -2.74 8.81 -11.26
C ASP A 82 -1.61 8.13 -10.47
N TYR A 83 -1.94 7.55 -9.32
CA TYR A 83 -1.03 6.69 -8.55
C TYR A 83 -0.44 5.60 -9.44
N ASP A 84 0.78 5.17 -9.13
CA ASP A 84 1.47 4.07 -9.82
C ASP A 84 1.06 2.70 -9.30
N CYS A 85 0.70 2.61 -8.03
CA CYS A 85 0.08 1.41 -7.49
C CYS A 85 -0.78 1.69 -6.27
N ILE A 86 -1.61 0.71 -5.94
CA ILE A 86 -2.39 0.67 -4.71
C ILE A 86 -1.93 -0.54 -3.91
N ILE A 87 -1.63 -0.34 -2.64
CA ILE A 87 -1.25 -1.40 -1.72
C ILE A 87 -2.33 -1.53 -0.66
N GLU A 88 -2.81 -2.74 -0.43
CA GLU A 88 -3.77 -3.04 0.62
C GLU A 88 -3.15 -4.00 1.63
N TYR A 89 -3.41 -3.73 2.90
CA TYR A 89 -2.99 -4.56 4.02
C TYR A 89 -4.21 -4.94 4.85
N ILE A 90 -4.22 -6.17 5.35
CA ILE A 90 -5.10 -6.58 6.43
C ILE A 90 -4.23 -6.89 7.65
N ALA A 91 -4.51 -6.22 8.77
CA ALA A 91 -3.80 -6.40 10.04
C ALA A 91 -4.80 -6.81 11.13
N PRO A 92 -4.39 -7.58 12.15
CA PRO A 92 -5.30 -8.03 13.20
C PRO A 92 -5.82 -6.88 14.06
N ASN A 93 -5.02 -5.82 14.23
CA ASN A 93 -5.35 -4.62 14.97
C ASN A 93 -4.41 -3.46 14.57
N PRO A 94 -4.67 -2.20 15.00
CA PRO A 94 -3.81 -1.07 14.69
C PRO A 94 -2.37 -1.15 15.25
N GLN A 95 -2.16 -1.82 16.39
CA GLN A 95 -0.84 -1.95 17.00
C GLN A 95 0.16 -2.65 16.08
N THR A 96 -0.30 -3.61 15.26
CA THR A 96 0.54 -4.25 14.23
C THR A 96 1.15 -3.24 13.26
N ILE A 97 0.47 -2.14 12.95
CA ILE A 97 1.01 -1.09 12.08
C ILE A 97 2.15 -0.37 12.80
N ASP A 98 1.94 0.01 14.07
CA ASP A 98 2.96 0.67 14.88
C ASP A 98 4.20 -0.22 15.06
N ASP A 99 3.99 -1.52 15.27
CA ASP A 99 5.06 -2.51 15.43
C ASP A 99 5.89 -2.67 14.14
N VAL A 100 5.25 -2.72 12.97
CA VAL A 100 5.94 -2.72 11.67
C VAL A 100 6.73 -1.42 11.49
N MET A 101 6.10 -0.27 11.76
CA MET A 101 6.74 1.04 11.57
C MET A 101 7.93 1.25 12.52
N GLY A 102 7.90 0.65 13.71
CA GLY A 102 8.99 0.68 14.68
C GLY A 102 10.11 -0.33 14.44
N ASP A 103 9.98 -1.22 13.44
CA ASP A 103 10.96 -2.28 13.20
C ASP A 103 12.23 -1.76 12.50
N GLU A 104 13.40 -2.04 13.06
CA GLU A 104 14.69 -1.63 12.49
C GLU A 104 14.91 -2.20 11.07
N GLU A 105 14.45 -3.43 10.80
CA GLU A 105 14.54 -4.03 9.47
C GLU A 105 13.64 -3.28 8.48
N TRP A 106 12.46 -2.83 8.92
CA TRP A 106 11.58 -2.02 8.08
C TRP A 106 12.18 -0.66 7.75
N GLN A 107 12.84 -0.01 8.72
CA GLN A 107 13.54 1.25 8.47
C GLN A 107 14.63 1.11 7.41
N GLN A 108 15.40 0.01 7.43
CA GLN A 108 16.40 -0.28 6.38
C GLN A 108 15.75 -0.52 5.01
N VAL A 109 14.54 -1.09 4.96
CA VAL A 109 13.80 -1.24 3.69
C VAL A 109 13.37 0.12 3.14
N LEU A 110 12.93 1.03 4.01
CA LEU A 110 12.52 2.39 3.64
C LEU A 110 13.69 3.24 3.17
N GLU A 111 14.86 3.15 3.79
CA GLU A 111 16.07 3.89 3.35
C GLU A 111 16.42 3.61 1.88
N ASN A 112 16.17 2.39 1.40
CA ASN A 112 16.43 1.99 0.01
C ASN A 112 15.29 2.40 -0.97
N GLN A 113 14.18 2.94 -0.47
CA GLN A 113 13.06 3.40 -1.29
C GLN A 113 13.30 4.81 -1.85
N ASP A 114 14.13 5.60 -1.17
CA ASP A 114 14.41 7.00 -1.53
C ASP A 114 15.66 7.19 -2.42
N GLU A 115 16.40 6.12 -2.74
CA GLU A 115 17.55 6.14 -3.67
C GLU A 115 17.11 6.00 -5.14
#